data_AF-A0A662LSI7-F1
#
_entry.id   AF-A0A662LSI7-F1
#
_cell.length_a   1.000
_cell.length_b   1.000
_cell.length_c   1.000
_cell.angle_alpha   90.00
_cell.angle_beta   90.00
_cell.angle_gamma   90.00
#
_symmetry.space_group_name_H-M   'P 1'
#
loop_
_entity.id
_entity.type
_entity.pdbx_description
1 polymer ?
#
loop_
_entity_poly.entity_id
_entity_poly.type
_entity_poly.pdbx_seq_one_letter_code
_entity_poly.pdbx_strand_id
1 'polypeptide(L)'
;MVDAYFDCFSGICGDMILGALFDLGLSEDFFKDEISKLAVSGYSVTVRTDEKNHIACKDILIEVTNDQPSRSYSDITRLINESKLDKRVKKISNDIFLNLAKAEGKIHSIPYENVHFHEVGAVDSIIDIVGAVIGIQKLSINNIICSPLPLGKGFVQCAHGLIPIPAPATVELLQNTPVYQTDRMQELVTPTGAAIITTLADDFQDMPPMNIHKIGYGSGKTKSKYPPLLRVFLGELEE
;
A
#
# COMPACT_ATOMS: atom_id res chain seq x y z
N MET A 1 -15.60 13.36 12.61
CA MET A 1 -15.08 12.05 12.15
C MET A 1 -13.66 12.28 11.69
N VAL A 2 -12.79 11.28 11.64
CA VAL A 2 -11.45 11.49 11.06
C VAL A 2 -11.46 11.03 9.62
N ASP A 3 -11.25 11.97 8.71
CA ASP A 3 -11.18 11.77 7.27
C ASP A 3 -9.72 11.87 6.82
N ALA A 4 -9.37 11.10 5.78
CA ALA A 4 -8.06 11.15 5.17
C ALA A 4 -8.16 11.49 3.67
N TYR A 5 -7.34 12.43 3.21
CA TYR A 5 -7.11 12.66 1.79
C TYR A 5 -5.73 12.15 1.38
N PHE A 6 -5.71 11.14 0.51
CA PHE A 6 -4.50 10.56 -0.07
C PHE A 6 -4.14 11.34 -1.32
N ASP A 7 -3.14 12.22 -1.19
CA ASP A 7 -2.59 12.99 -2.29
C ASP A 7 -1.42 12.21 -2.93
N CYS A 8 -1.76 11.47 -3.98
CA CYS A 8 -0.86 10.56 -4.67
C CYS A 8 -0.06 11.24 -5.78
N PHE A 9 0.24 12.54 -5.66
CA PHE A 9 0.94 13.35 -6.69
C PHE A 9 2.22 12.72 -7.24
N SER A 10 2.92 11.87 -6.46
CA SER A 10 4.14 11.20 -6.91
C SER A 10 4.02 9.69 -7.13
N GLY A 11 2.83 9.12 -6.92
CA GLY A 11 2.60 7.68 -6.90
C GLY A 11 2.12 7.17 -5.54
N ILE A 12 1.97 5.86 -5.44
CA ILE A 12 1.55 5.15 -4.23
C ILE A 12 2.07 3.71 -4.23
N CYS A 13 2.63 3.28 -3.09
CA CYS A 13 3.01 1.90 -2.82
C CYS A 13 2.87 1.58 -1.32
N GLY A 14 3.00 0.30 -0.97
CA GLY A 14 2.74 -0.21 0.39
C GLY A 14 3.57 0.50 1.48
N ASP A 15 4.89 0.59 1.28
CA ASP A 15 5.79 1.26 2.21
C ASP A 15 5.54 2.79 2.30
N MET A 16 5.18 3.45 1.20
CA MET A 16 4.77 4.86 1.19
C MET A 16 3.50 5.07 2.02
N ILE A 17 2.52 4.17 1.93
CA ILE A 17 1.31 4.23 2.77
C ILE A 17 1.69 4.10 4.24
N LEU A 18 2.46 3.06 4.60
CA LEU A 18 2.92 2.87 5.97
C LEU A 18 3.72 4.06 6.51
N GLY A 19 4.67 4.57 5.72
CA GLY A 19 5.46 5.75 6.07
C GLY A 19 4.57 6.95 6.39
N ALA A 20 3.58 7.25 5.54
CA ALA A 20 2.66 8.35 5.79
C ALA A 20 1.86 8.16 7.09
N LEU A 21 1.42 6.93 7.40
CA LEU A 21 0.70 6.61 8.65
C LEU A 21 1.61 6.75 9.89
N PHE A 22 2.88 6.34 9.80
CA PHE A 22 3.88 6.59 10.86
C PHE A 22 4.09 8.07 11.09
N ASP A 23 4.17 8.86 10.02
CA ASP A 23 4.37 10.31 10.12
C ASP A 23 3.13 11.03 10.70
N LEU A 24 1.92 10.48 10.46
CA LEU A 24 0.68 10.94 11.11
C LEU A 24 0.58 10.59 12.62
N GLY A 25 1.48 9.74 13.12
CA GLY A 25 1.61 9.40 14.53
C GLY A 25 1.23 7.97 14.90
N LEU A 26 1.25 7.02 13.94
CA LEU A 26 1.20 5.60 14.28
C LEU A 26 2.42 5.22 15.15
N SER A 27 2.18 4.62 16.31
CA SER A 27 3.24 4.17 17.22
C SER A 27 3.93 2.90 16.69
N GLU A 28 5.26 2.91 16.66
CA GLU A 28 6.07 1.75 16.25
C GLU A 28 5.87 0.54 17.16
N ASP A 29 5.81 0.75 18.49
CA ASP A 29 5.57 -0.33 19.46
C ASP A 29 4.20 -0.98 19.23
N PHE A 30 3.15 -0.16 19.09
CA PHE A 30 1.82 -0.65 18.79
C PHE A 30 1.78 -1.42 17.46
N PHE A 31 2.44 -0.89 16.42
CA PHE A 31 2.50 -1.55 15.12
C PHE A 31 3.16 -2.92 15.21
N LYS A 32 4.33 -3.00 15.87
CA LYS A 32 5.07 -4.24 16.07
C LYS A 32 4.26 -5.26 16.86
N ASP A 33 3.58 -4.82 17.92
CA ASP A 33 2.70 -5.68 18.72
C ASP A 33 1.54 -6.25 17.89
N GLU A 34 0.86 -5.42 17.09
CA GLU A 34 -0.23 -5.88 16.22
C GLU A 34 0.26 -6.83 15.13
N ILE A 35 1.34 -6.47 14.44
CA ILE A 35 1.91 -7.27 13.36
C ILE A 35 2.42 -8.63 13.86
N SER A 36 2.96 -8.70 15.09
CA SER A 36 3.39 -9.98 15.70
C SER A 36 2.26 -11.02 15.80
N LYS A 37 1.00 -10.57 15.80
CA LYS A 37 -0.19 -11.45 15.88
C LYS A 37 -0.42 -12.26 14.62
N LEU A 38 0.18 -11.88 13.48
CA LEU A 38 0.19 -12.67 12.24
C LEU A 38 0.94 -14.00 12.40
N ALA A 39 1.83 -14.10 13.39
CA ALA A 39 2.69 -15.26 13.61
C ALA A 39 3.60 -15.61 12.41
N VAL A 40 4.00 -14.59 11.63
CA VAL A 40 5.07 -14.71 10.61
C VAL A 40 6.40 -14.32 11.23
N SER A 41 7.49 -14.96 10.79
CA SER A 41 8.85 -14.67 11.22
C SER A 41 9.77 -14.44 10.02
N GLY A 42 11.04 -14.10 10.29
CA GLY A 42 12.05 -13.90 9.25
C GLY A 42 11.97 -12.54 8.56
N TYR A 43 11.53 -11.52 9.29
CA TYR A 43 11.64 -10.12 8.86
C TYR A 43 12.03 -9.21 10.04
N SER A 44 12.57 -8.04 9.71
CA SER A 44 12.73 -6.90 10.62
C SER A 44 11.90 -5.73 10.11
N VAL A 45 11.46 -4.83 11.00
CA VAL A 45 10.82 -3.57 10.63
C VAL A 45 11.60 -2.43 11.27
N THR A 46 12.05 -1.51 10.42
CA THR A 46 12.71 -0.27 10.84
C THR A 46 11.92 0.92 10.29
N VAL A 47 11.46 1.78 11.20
CA VAL A 47 10.92 3.10 10.86
C VAL A 47 12.04 4.12 11.06
N ARG A 48 12.34 4.93 10.05
CA ARG A 48 13.30 6.03 10.19
C ARG A 48 12.76 7.31 9.62
N THR A 49 13.22 8.43 10.18
CA THR A 49 13.06 9.73 9.53
C THR A 49 14.00 9.80 8.34
N ASP A 50 13.49 10.28 7.22
CA ASP A 50 14.21 10.48 5.97
C ASP A 50 13.86 11.86 5.40
N GLU A 51 14.60 12.29 4.37
CA GLU A 51 14.36 13.54 3.66
C GLU A 51 14.36 13.29 2.15
N LYS A 52 13.31 13.74 1.46
CA LYS A 52 13.26 13.80 0.00
C LYS A 52 13.05 15.23 -0.45
N ASN A 53 14.03 15.77 -1.17
CA ASN A 53 13.99 17.14 -1.69
C ASN A 53 13.67 18.18 -0.59
N HIS A 54 14.32 18.08 0.58
CA HIS A 54 14.10 18.96 1.74
C HIS A 54 12.73 18.85 2.41
N ILE A 55 12.00 17.77 2.14
CA ILE A 55 10.75 17.44 2.82
C ILE A 55 11.01 16.24 3.74
N ALA A 56 10.80 16.45 5.04
CA ALA A 56 10.88 15.39 6.05
C ALA A 56 9.76 14.37 5.83
N CYS A 57 10.07 13.09 6.00
CA CYS A 57 9.15 11.98 5.81
C CYS A 57 9.56 10.77 6.65
N LYS A 58 8.71 9.74 6.68
CA LYS A 58 9.06 8.44 7.23
C LYS A 58 9.34 7.43 6.13
N ASP A 59 10.47 6.74 6.27
CA ASP A 59 10.85 5.59 5.48
C ASP A 59 10.66 4.32 6.30
N ILE A 60 9.94 3.37 5.72
CA ILE A 60 9.70 2.04 6.28
C ILE A 60 10.56 1.03 5.51
N LEU A 61 11.43 0.37 6.26
CA LEU A 61 12.24 -0.72 5.75
C LEU A 61 11.80 -2.02 6.41
N ILE A 62 11.21 -2.90 5.60
CA ILE A 62 10.92 -4.28 5.97
C ILE A 62 12.00 -5.15 5.32
N GLU A 63 12.94 -5.66 6.11
CA GLU A 63 14.01 -6.51 5.60
C GLU A 63 13.65 -7.97 5.83
N VAL A 64 13.77 -8.77 4.78
CA VAL A 64 13.64 -10.23 4.88
C VAL A 64 14.95 -10.77 5.46
N THR A 65 14.89 -11.37 6.65
CA THR A 65 16.11 -11.78 7.38
C THR A 65 16.49 -13.24 7.16
N ASN A 66 15.54 -14.07 6.69
CA ASN A 66 15.73 -15.49 6.40
C ASN A 66 15.00 -15.88 5.11
N ASP A 67 15.33 -17.04 4.55
CA ASP A 67 14.55 -17.63 3.44
C ASP A 67 13.06 -17.72 3.79
N GLN A 68 12.23 -17.18 2.91
CA GLN A 68 10.78 -17.16 3.07
C GLN A 68 10.14 -18.24 2.21
N PRO A 69 9.09 -18.91 2.71
CA PRO A 69 8.32 -19.82 1.88
C PRO A 69 7.59 -19.02 0.79
N SER A 70 7.45 -19.63 -0.38
CA SER A 70 6.46 -19.16 -1.36
C SER A 70 5.06 -19.35 -0.76
N ARG A 71 4.22 -18.31 -0.85
CA ARG A 71 2.85 -18.33 -0.33
C ARG A 71 1.86 -18.16 -1.47
N SER A 72 0.89 -19.06 -1.56
CA SER A 72 -0.28 -18.88 -2.41
C SER A 72 -1.27 -17.89 -1.78
N TYR A 73 -2.24 -17.40 -2.55
CA TYR A 73 -3.36 -16.64 -2.02
C TYR A 73 -4.08 -17.38 -0.86
N SER A 74 -4.22 -18.71 -0.99
CA SER A 74 -4.84 -19.54 0.04
C SER A 74 -4.03 -19.58 1.34
N ASP A 75 -2.69 -19.60 1.25
CA ASP A 75 -1.80 -19.56 2.41
C ASP A 75 -1.89 -18.22 3.15
N ILE A 76 -1.91 -17.11 2.43
CA ILE A 76 -2.02 -15.77 3.01
C ILE A 76 -3.37 -15.58 3.69
N THR A 77 -4.45 -16.02 3.05
CA THR A 77 -5.80 -15.94 3.62
C THR A 77 -5.90 -16.76 4.90
N ARG A 78 -5.34 -17.99 4.90
CA ARG A 78 -5.27 -18.84 6.10
C ARG A 78 -4.48 -18.16 7.22
N LEU A 79 -3.29 -17.65 6.91
CA LEU A 79 -2.43 -16.93 7.84
C LEU A 79 -3.17 -15.77 8.53
N ILE A 80 -3.85 -14.92 7.75
CA ILE A 80 -4.63 -13.79 8.28
C ILE A 80 -5.78 -14.29 9.15
N ASN A 81 -6.51 -15.32 8.71
CA ASN A 81 -7.68 -15.83 9.42
C ASN A 81 -7.32 -16.51 10.75
N GLU A 82 -6.22 -17.25 10.80
CA GLU A 82 -5.72 -17.95 11.99
C GLU A 82 -4.97 -17.03 12.97
N SER A 83 -4.57 -15.83 12.54
CA SER A 83 -3.90 -14.83 13.37
C SER A 83 -4.75 -14.36 14.56
N LYS A 84 -4.15 -13.62 15.49
CA LYS A 84 -4.88 -12.94 16.59
C LYS A 84 -5.27 -11.50 16.27
N LEU A 85 -5.19 -11.09 15.00
CA LEU A 85 -5.57 -9.75 14.57
C LEU A 85 -7.06 -9.46 14.85
N ASP A 86 -7.36 -8.17 14.96
CA ASP A 86 -8.74 -7.71 15.07
C ASP A 86 -9.59 -8.15 13.86
N LYS A 87 -10.88 -8.40 14.09
CA LYS A 87 -11.80 -8.93 13.06
C LYS A 87 -11.90 -7.99 11.85
N ARG A 88 -11.89 -6.67 12.07
CA ARG A 88 -11.97 -5.68 10.99
C ARG A 88 -10.67 -5.68 10.18
N VAL A 89 -9.51 -5.73 10.84
CA VAL A 89 -8.20 -5.86 10.17
C VAL A 89 -8.15 -7.10 9.29
N LYS A 90 -8.59 -8.26 9.80
CA LYS A 90 -8.63 -9.52 9.03
C LYS A 90 -9.49 -9.40 7.79
N LYS A 91 -10.72 -8.89 7.97
CA LYS A 91 -11.70 -8.76 6.87
C LYS A 91 -11.11 -7.88 5.75
N ILE A 92 -10.68 -6.68 6.09
CA ILE A 92 -10.18 -5.72 5.10
C ILE A 92 -8.90 -6.23 4.44
N SER A 93 -7.97 -6.82 5.20
CA SER A 93 -6.74 -7.39 4.61
C SER A 93 -7.06 -8.50 3.61
N ASN A 94 -8.00 -9.40 3.94
CA ASN A 94 -8.47 -10.43 3.00
C ASN A 94 -9.15 -9.82 1.77
N ASP A 95 -9.95 -8.76 1.93
CA ASP A 95 -10.60 -8.06 0.81
C ASP A 95 -9.53 -7.48 -0.16
N ILE A 96 -8.44 -6.89 0.37
CA ILE A 96 -7.30 -6.40 -0.43
C ILE A 96 -6.59 -7.55 -1.16
N PHE A 97 -6.25 -8.63 -0.46
CA PHE A 97 -5.58 -9.79 -1.08
C PHE A 97 -6.46 -10.49 -2.12
N LEU A 98 -7.77 -10.53 -1.92
CA LEU A 98 -8.71 -11.08 -2.89
C LEU A 98 -8.73 -10.26 -4.18
N ASN A 99 -8.74 -8.93 -4.08
CA ASN A 99 -8.69 -8.04 -5.26
C ASN A 99 -7.38 -8.22 -6.02
N LEU A 100 -6.27 -8.30 -5.30
CA LEU A 100 -4.96 -8.59 -5.89
C LEU A 100 -4.92 -9.97 -6.56
N ALA A 101 -5.42 -11.03 -5.90
CA ALA A 101 -5.48 -12.38 -6.45
C ALA A 101 -6.36 -12.45 -7.71
N LYS A 102 -7.49 -11.74 -7.75
CA LYS A 102 -8.34 -11.65 -8.94
C LYS A 102 -7.61 -10.99 -10.11
N ALA A 103 -6.89 -9.91 -9.83
CA ALA A 103 -6.10 -9.21 -10.83
C ALA A 103 -5.02 -10.13 -11.42
N GLU A 104 -4.20 -10.74 -10.56
CA GLU A 104 -3.14 -11.67 -10.96
C GLU A 104 -3.71 -12.89 -11.71
N GLY A 105 -4.79 -13.49 -11.19
CA GLY A 105 -5.45 -14.64 -11.81
C GLY A 105 -5.91 -14.34 -13.24
N LYS A 106 -6.43 -13.13 -13.48
CA LYS A 106 -6.81 -12.71 -14.83
C LYS A 106 -5.60 -12.52 -15.74
N ILE A 107 -4.54 -11.85 -15.27
CA ILE A 107 -3.30 -11.66 -16.04
C ILE A 107 -2.67 -13.00 -16.41
N HIS A 108 -2.71 -13.98 -15.51
CA HIS A 108 -2.15 -15.31 -15.71
C HIS A 108 -3.14 -16.33 -16.30
N SER A 109 -4.39 -15.93 -16.55
CA SER A 109 -5.46 -16.82 -17.05
C SER A 109 -5.68 -18.07 -16.19
N ILE A 110 -5.65 -17.92 -14.87
CA ILE A 110 -5.91 -18.98 -13.89
C ILE A 110 -6.99 -18.54 -12.88
N PRO A 111 -7.71 -19.47 -12.24
CA PRO A 111 -8.58 -19.15 -11.11
C PRO A 111 -7.79 -18.44 -10.01
N TYR A 112 -8.38 -17.41 -9.39
CA TYR A 112 -7.68 -16.59 -8.38
C TYR A 112 -7.28 -17.42 -7.14
N GLU A 113 -8.02 -18.49 -6.86
CA GLU A 113 -7.74 -19.44 -5.79
C GLU A 113 -6.41 -20.17 -5.97
N ASN A 114 -5.95 -20.30 -7.22
CA ASN A 114 -4.71 -20.97 -7.60
C ASN A 114 -3.53 -20.00 -7.77
N VAL A 115 -3.71 -18.72 -7.47
CA VAL A 115 -2.64 -17.72 -7.63
C VAL A 115 -1.53 -17.96 -6.62
N HIS A 116 -0.32 -18.05 -7.15
CA HIS A 116 0.94 -17.97 -6.42
C HIS A 116 1.55 -16.60 -6.67
N PHE A 117 1.62 -15.78 -5.63
CA PHE A 117 2.21 -14.46 -5.77
C PHE A 117 3.73 -14.58 -5.85
N HIS A 118 4.33 -14.17 -6.97
CA HIS A 118 5.77 -14.22 -7.17
C HIS A 118 6.50 -13.07 -6.43
N GLU A 119 5.88 -11.90 -6.39
CA GLU A 119 6.44 -10.69 -5.76
C GLU A 119 5.63 -10.30 -4.53
N VAL A 120 4.30 -10.39 -4.61
CA VAL A 120 3.39 -9.92 -3.56
C VAL A 120 3.13 -10.95 -2.45
N GLY A 121 3.68 -12.16 -2.59
CA GLY A 121 3.56 -13.24 -1.60
C GLY A 121 4.67 -13.23 -0.56
N ALA A 122 5.67 -12.38 -0.77
CA ALA A 122 6.75 -12.16 0.15
C ALA A 122 6.26 -11.47 1.43
N VAL A 123 7.02 -11.68 2.52
CA VAL A 123 6.62 -11.21 3.85
C VAL A 123 6.50 -9.68 3.91
N ASP A 124 7.35 -8.94 3.21
CA ASP A 124 7.29 -7.49 3.09
C ASP A 124 5.93 -6.99 2.57
N SER A 125 5.42 -7.58 1.49
CA SER A 125 4.10 -7.25 0.94
C SER A 125 2.94 -7.56 1.90
N ILE A 126 3.06 -8.64 2.67
CA ILE A 126 2.08 -8.98 3.71
C ILE A 126 2.09 -7.95 4.82
N ILE A 127 3.28 -7.55 5.29
CA ILE A 127 3.43 -6.53 6.32
C ILE A 127 2.97 -5.16 5.81
N ASP A 128 3.22 -4.81 4.55
CA ASP A 128 2.72 -3.58 3.93
C ASP A 128 1.19 -3.51 3.95
N ILE A 129 0.51 -4.52 3.42
CA ILE A 129 -0.96 -4.54 3.30
C ILE A 129 -1.61 -4.59 4.68
N VAL A 130 -1.23 -5.58 5.50
CA VAL A 130 -1.84 -5.75 6.83
C VAL A 130 -1.49 -4.57 7.73
N GLY A 131 -0.25 -4.09 7.64
CA GLY A 131 0.22 -2.95 8.39
C GLY A 131 -0.50 -1.65 8.04
N ALA A 132 -0.77 -1.41 6.76
CA ALA A 132 -1.57 -0.26 6.33
C ALA A 132 -2.96 -0.30 6.96
N VAL A 133 -3.63 -1.46 6.94
CA VAL A 133 -4.96 -1.64 7.53
C VAL A 133 -4.93 -1.41 9.05
N ILE A 134 -3.91 -1.92 9.75
CA ILE A 134 -3.69 -1.68 11.18
C ILE A 134 -3.53 -0.17 11.44
N GLY A 135 -2.73 0.53 10.64
CA GLY A 135 -2.49 1.95 10.79
C GLY A 135 -3.75 2.79 10.57
N ILE A 136 -4.51 2.51 9.51
CA ILE A 136 -5.80 3.14 9.23
C ILE A 136 -6.77 2.96 10.41
N GLN A 137 -6.90 1.74 10.92
CA GLN A 137 -7.76 1.45 12.06
C GLN A 137 -7.28 2.15 13.34
N LYS A 138 -5.97 2.16 13.60
CA LYS A 138 -5.40 2.80 14.80
C LYS A 138 -5.57 4.31 14.80
N LEU A 139 -5.40 4.94 13.64
CA LEU A 139 -5.62 6.37 13.46
C LEU A 139 -7.11 6.73 13.38
N SER A 140 -8.00 5.74 13.48
CA SER A 140 -9.46 5.91 13.46
C SER A 140 -9.95 6.63 12.21
N ILE A 141 -9.29 6.40 11.06
CA ILE A 141 -9.68 6.95 9.76
C ILE A 141 -10.95 6.22 9.31
N ASN A 142 -12.01 6.99 9.01
CA ASN A 142 -13.33 6.45 8.69
C ASN A 142 -13.70 6.61 7.23
N ASN A 143 -13.26 7.71 6.63
CA ASN A 143 -13.49 8.04 5.23
C ASN A 143 -12.14 8.32 4.57
N ILE A 144 -11.91 7.75 3.40
CA ILE A 144 -10.69 7.91 2.61
C ILE A 144 -11.06 8.43 1.24
N ILE A 145 -10.64 9.65 0.94
CA ILE A 145 -10.70 10.22 -0.41
C ILE A 145 -9.30 10.16 -1.02
N CYS A 146 -9.19 9.77 -2.27
CA CYS A 146 -7.91 9.71 -2.96
C CYS A 146 -7.90 10.61 -4.20
N SER A 147 -6.79 11.30 -4.45
CA SER A 147 -6.57 11.98 -5.72
C SER A 147 -6.59 10.98 -6.89
N PRO A 148 -6.89 11.40 -8.13
CA PRO A 148 -6.60 10.60 -9.31
C PRO A 148 -5.15 10.09 -9.30
N LEU A 149 -4.91 8.88 -9.79
CA LEU A 149 -3.60 8.24 -9.67
C LEU A 149 -2.69 8.53 -10.87
N PRO A 150 -1.42 8.96 -10.66
CA PRO A 150 -0.47 9.17 -11.74
C PRO A 150 0.09 7.86 -12.27
N LEU A 151 0.06 7.69 -13.59
CA LEU A 151 0.67 6.56 -14.28
C LEU A 151 2.01 6.95 -14.90
N GLY A 152 3.02 6.09 -14.69
CA GLY A 152 4.32 6.19 -15.34
C GLY A 152 4.33 5.57 -16.75
N LYS A 153 5.51 5.47 -17.35
CA LYS A 153 5.77 4.83 -18.65
C LYS A 153 7.05 4.00 -18.62
N GLY A 154 7.23 3.17 -19.64
CA GLY A 154 8.46 2.41 -19.86
C GLY A 154 8.30 0.94 -19.48
N PHE A 155 9.37 0.35 -18.95
CA PHE A 155 9.42 -1.04 -18.57
C PHE A 155 10.12 -1.20 -17.22
N VAL A 156 9.73 -2.22 -16.45
CA VAL A 156 10.36 -2.60 -15.18
C VAL A 156 10.86 -4.04 -15.25
N GLN A 157 12.04 -4.28 -14.71
CA GLN A 157 12.60 -5.63 -14.56
C GLN A 157 12.10 -6.22 -13.25
N CYS A 158 11.45 -7.38 -13.33
CA CYS A 158 10.80 -8.04 -12.20
C CYS A 158 10.98 -9.58 -12.31
N ALA A 159 10.34 -10.37 -11.44
CA ALA A 159 10.39 -11.84 -11.50
C ALA A 159 9.78 -12.40 -12.80
N HIS A 160 8.87 -11.64 -13.42
CA HIS A 160 8.27 -11.94 -14.72
C HIS A 160 9.11 -11.47 -15.91
N GLY A 161 10.36 -11.05 -15.68
CA GLY A 161 11.20 -10.46 -16.71
C GLY A 161 10.92 -8.97 -16.89
N LEU A 162 11.08 -8.49 -18.12
CA LEU A 162 10.86 -7.09 -18.48
C LEU A 162 9.38 -6.89 -18.85
N ILE A 163 8.63 -6.15 -18.04
CA ILE A 163 7.19 -5.92 -18.23
C ILE A 163 6.89 -4.43 -18.43
N PRO A 164 5.81 -4.06 -19.14
CA PRO A 164 5.45 -2.66 -19.35
C PRO A 164 5.04 -1.98 -18.04
N ILE A 165 5.23 -0.66 -17.98
CA ILE A 165 4.71 0.23 -16.95
C ILE A 165 3.52 1.00 -17.53
N PRO A 166 2.37 1.06 -16.83
CA PRO A 166 2.11 0.43 -15.52
C PRO A 166 2.07 -1.11 -15.59
N ALA A 167 2.45 -1.78 -14.51
CA ALA A 167 2.47 -3.24 -14.46
C ALA A 167 1.06 -3.82 -14.74
N PRO A 168 0.94 -4.97 -15.42
CA PRO A 168 -0.36 -5.51 -15.82
C PRO A 168 -1.35 -5.73 -14.68
N ALA A 169 -0.89 -6.24 -13.53
CA ALA A 169 -1.73 -6.42 -12.34
C ALA A 169 -2.21 -5.07 -11.78
N THR A 170 -1.36 -4.03 -11.80
CA THR A 170 -1.74 -2.67 -11.43
C THR A 170 -2.85 -2.14 -12.33
N VAL A 171 -2.74 -2.27 -13.65
CA VAL A 171 -3.78 -1.80 -14.58
C VAL A 171 -5.10 -2.52 -14.36
N GLU A 172 -5.06 -3.82 -14.08
CA GLU A 172 -6.26 -4.59 -13.77
C GLU A 172 -6.96 -4.13 -12.48
N LEU A 173 -6.19 -3.83 -11.43
CA LEU A 173 -6.70 -3.28 -10.16
C LEU A 173 -7.31 -1.89 -10.32
N LEU A 174 -6.80 -1.08 -11.24
CA LEU A 174 -7.22 0.30 -11.46
C LEU A 174 -8.46 0.46 -12.34
N GLN A 175 -9.14 -0.64 -12.73
CA GLN A 175 -10.39 -0.52 -13.48
C GLN A 175 -11.42 0.33 -12.72
N ASN A 176 -12.05 1.27 -13.44
CA ASN A 176 -12.99 2.26 -12.90
C ASN A 176 -12.38 3.25 -11.89
N THR A 177 -11.04 3.29 -11.75
CA THR A 177 -10.34 4.28 -10.94
C THR A 177 -9.87 5.45 -11.83
N PRO A 178 -10.08 6.72 -11.44
CA PRO A 178 -9.52 7.88 -12.13
C PRO A 178 -7.98 7.83 -12.16
N VAL A 179 -7.42 7.87 -13.36
CA VAL A 179 -5.98 7.85 -13.60
C VAL A 179 -5.58 8.93 -14.60
N TYR A 180 -4.34 9.40 -14.54
CA TYR A 180 -3.77 10.28 -15.55
C TYR A 180 -2.35 9.89 -15.91
N GLN A 181 -1.97 10.13 -17.16
CA GLN A 181 -0.65 9.77 -17.65
C GLN A 181 0.38 10.86 -17.34
N THR A 182 1.55 10.47 -16.83
CA THR A 182 2.70 11.36 -16.63
C THR A 182 3.79 11.14 -17.69
N ASP A 183 4.83 11.97 -17.67
CA ASP A 183 6.06 11.83 -18.47
C ASP A 183 7.15 10.98 -17.77
N ARG A 184 6.85 10.41 -16.60
CA ARG A 184 7.83 9.74 -15.73
C ARG A 184 8.12 8.32 -16.21
N MET A 185 9.39 8.03 -16.51
CA MET A 185 9.88 6.73 -16.98
C MET A 185 10.17 5.77 -15.82
N GLN A 186 9.19 5.50 -14.97
CA GLN A 186 9.29 4.63 -13.80
C GLN A 186 7.91 4.18 -13.33
N GLU A 187 7.85 3.12 -12.53
CA GLU A 187 6.61 2.74 -11.84
C GLU A 187 6.28 3.79 -10.76
N LEU A 188 5.03 4.23 -10.75
CA LEU A 188 4.50 5.21 -9.78
C LEU A 188 3.47 4.59 -8.85
N VAL A 189 2.63 3.72 -9.40
CA VAL A 189 1.62 2.97 -8.65
C VAL A 189 2.03 1.50 -8.70
N THR A 190 2.38 0.92 -7.56
CA THR A 190 2.69 -0.51 -7.48
C THR A 190 1.41 -1.33 -7.35
N PRO A 191 1.44 -2.65 -7.66
CA PRO A 191 0.28 -3.52 -7.44
C PRO A 191 -0.23 -3.47 -5.99
N THR A 192 0.68 -3.41 -5.00
CA THR A 192 0.31 -3.29 -3.57
C THR A 192 -0.34 -1.95 -3.25
N GLY A 193 0.21 -0.84 -3.75
CA GLY A 193 -0.39 0.49 -3.57
C GLY A 193 -1.77 0.59 -4.18
N ALA A 194 -1.93 0.10 -5.41
CA ALA A 194 -3.22 0.03 -6.10
C ALA A 194 -4.23 -0.83 -5.33
N ALA A 195 -3.85 -2.04 -4.92
CA ALA A 195 -4.75 -2.95 -4.22
C ALA A 195 -5.23 -2.36 -2.88
N ILE A 196 -4.35 -1.70 -2.13
CA ILE A 196 -4.72 -1.04 -0.87
C ILE A 196 -5.69 0.11 -1.16
N ILE A 197 -5.30 1.07 -2.00
CA ILE A 197 -6.09 2.31 -2.14
C ILE A 197 -7.43 2.09 -2.83
N THR A 198 -7.50 1.22 -3.84
CA THR A 198 -8.76 0.89 -4.53
C THR A 198 -9.74 0.09 -3.66
N THR A 199 -9.24 -0.59 -2.63
CA THR A 199 -10.08 -1.30 -1.66
C THR A 199 -10.53 -0.41 -0.51
N LEU A 200 -9.71 0.58 -0.13
CA LEU A 200 -9.93 1.41 1.06
C LEU A 200 -10.55 2.78 0.77
N ALA A 201 -10.33 3.35 -0.42
CA ALA A 201 -10.86 4.65 -0.77
C ALA A 201 -12.38 4.58 -1.01
N ASP A 202 -13.10 5.49 -0.39
CA ASP A 202 -14.54 5.69 -0.57
C ASP A 202 -14.84 6.47 -1.85
N ASP A 203 -13.92 7.34 -2.28
CA ASP A 203 -14.05 8.10 -3.52
C ASP A 203 -12.69 8.53 -4.11
N PHE A 204 -12.68 8.82 -5.41
CA PHE A 204 -11.53 9.34 -6.15
C PHE A 204 -11.85 10.68 -6.81
N GLN A 205 -11.32 11.76 -6.24
CA GLN A 205 -11.58 13.13 -6.70
C GLN A 205 -10.47 14.09 -6.25
N ASP A 206 -10.53 15.34 -6.72
CA ASP A 206 -9.72 16.42 -6.14
C ASP A 206 -10.08 16.64 -4.68
N MET A 207 -9.15 17.21 -3.89
CA MET A 207 -9.36 17.41 -2.46
C MET A 207 -10.57 18.32 -2.22
N PRO A 208 -11.65 17.81 -1.58
CA PRO A 208 -12.76 18.65 -1.17
C PRO A 208 -12.31 19.62 -0.06
N PRO A 209 -13.08 20.68 0.22
CA PRO A 209 -12.84 21.54 1.36
C PRO A 209 -12.69 20.72 2.65
N MET A 210 -11.59 20.94 3.36
CA MET A 210 -11.17 20.11 4.49
C MET A 210 -10.43 20.97 5.51
N ASN A 211 -10.80 20.84 6.78
CA ASN A 211 -10.03 21.37 7.89
C ASN A 211 -8.89 20.40 8.23
N ILE A 212 -7.66 20.74 7.83
CA ILE A 212 -6.49 19.87 7.98
C ILE A 212 -5.95 19.95 9.42
N HIS A 213 -5.89 18.81 10.11
CA HIS A 213 -5.34 18.68 11.46
C HIS A 213 -3.89 18.18 11.47
N LYS A 214 -3.56 17.23 10.58
CA LYS A 214 -2.22 16.67 10.44
C LYS A 214 -1.91 16.35 8.98
N ILE A 215 -0.61 16.27 8.68
CA ILE A 215 -0.09 15.87 7.38
C ILE A 215 1.01 14.84 7.65
N GLY A 216 1.00 13.73 6.93
CA GLY A 216 2.07 12.74 6.97
C GLY A 216 2.66 12.49 5.59
N TYR A 217 3.97 12.29 5.56
CA TYR A 217 4.72 11.96 4.36
C TYR A 217 5.37 10.59 4.46
N GLY A 218 5.06 9.72 3.48
CA GLY A 218 5.71 8.43 3.32
C GLY A 218 6.72 8.44 2.18
N SER A 219 7.92 7.94 2.46
CA SER A 219 9.04 7.88 1.52
C SER A 219 8.93 6.69 0.57
N GLY A 220 9.08 6.93 -0.72
CA GLY A 220 9.27 5.92 -1.74
C GLY A 220 10.75 5.67 -2.04
N LYS A 221 11.09 4.44 -2.40
CA LYS A 221 12.48 4.00 -2.60
C LYS A 221 13.05 4.29 -3.99
N THR A 222 12.18 4.52 -4.97
CA THR A 222 12.59 4.76 -6.37
C THR A 222 13.20 6.15 -6.53
N LYS A 223 14.50 6.21 -6.84
CA LYS A 223 15.18 7.47 -7.17
C LYS A 223 14.50 8.13 -8.36
N SER A 224 14.13 9.39 -8.21
CA SER A 224 13.41 10.14 -9.23
C SER A 224 13.81 11.61 -9.21
N LYS A 225 13.60 12.31 -10.32
CA LYS A 225 13.73 13.78 -10.39
C LYS A 225 12.65 14.46 -9.54
N TYR A 226 11.50 13.80 -9.38
CA TYR A 226 10.40 14.23 -8.53
C TYR A 226 10.56 13.61 -7.13
N PRO A 227 10.13 14.27 -6.05
CA PRO A 227 10.21 13.68 -4.73
C PRO A 227 9.32 12.42 -4.67
N PRO A 228 9.88 11.23 -4.38
CA PRO A 228 9.11 10.00 -4.25
C PRO A 228 8.42 9.99 -2.89
N LEU A 229 7.30 10.70 -2.78
CA LEU A 229 6.56 10.93 -1.54
C LEU A 229 5.06 10.69 -1.72
N LEU A 230 4.45 9.97 -0.79
CA LEU A 230 3.00 9.99 -0.61
C LEU A 230 2.69 11.01 0.47
N ARG A 231 1.74 11.91 0.19
CA ARG A 231 1.22 12.84 1.19
C ARG A 231 -0.18 12.41 1.60
N VAL A 232 -0.43 12.35 2.91
CA VAL A 232 -1.75 12.08 3.45
C VAL A 232 -2.13 13.22 4.38
N PHE A 233 -3.28 13.84 4.13
CA PHE A 233 -3.89 14.82 5.01
C PHE A 233 -4.88 14.12 5.92
N LEU A 234 -4.90 14.50 7.19
CA LEU A 234 -5.82 14.00 8.20
C LEU A 234 -6.60 15.17 8.79
N GLY A 235 -7.92 15.05 8.90
CA GLY A 235 -8.76 16.18 9.29
C GLY A 235 -10.25 15.86 9.22
N GLU A 236 -11.04 16.90 8.97
CA GLU A 236 -12.50 16.84 8.85
C GLU A 236 -12.92 17.48 7.52
N LEU A 237 -13.72 16.76 6.73
CA LEU A 237 -14.34 17.33 5.53
C LEU A 237 -15.39 18.38 5.92
N GLU A 238 -15.44 19.48 5.20
CA GLU A 238 -16.54 20.44 5.35
C GLU A 238 -17.80 19.89 4.65
N GLU A 239 -18.95 19.97 5.33
CA GLU A 239 -20.27 19.60 4.77
C GLU A 239 -20.77 20.61 3.71
#